data_AF-A0A3D3EZ45-F1
#
_entry.id   AF-A0A3D3EZ45-F1
#
_cell.length_a   1.000
_cell.length_b   1.000
_cell.length_c   1.000
_cell.angle_alpha   90.00
_cell.angle_beta   90.00
_cell.angle_gamma   90.00
#
_symmetry.space_group_name_H-M   'P 1'
#
loop_
_entity.id
_entity.type
_entity.pdbx_description
1 polymer ?
#
loop_
_entity_poly.entity_id
_entity_poly.type
_entity_poly.pdbx_seq_one_letter_code
_entity_poly.pdbx_strand_id
1 'polypeptide(L)'
;MNFFDKKVEHGVYYGNLPHWRQSTVCYFVTFRTIDSIPQVKLNQWLSERDQWLREHPQPRTNEQSAEYHRLFTRKIEHWLDQNYGECLLGIKQFKQIVIDALMYFHEDRYRIWEYTVAVNHVHLLIEPLGDHELNDIISSIKSYTANAINKARGVSGHFWQKEYFDHILRSKEQFIGIVKYIRKHDGKVANVDANVDATSCRVKVDAASSRMSVDATSCRVKENTRLEDVS
;
A
#
# COMPACT_ATOMS: atom_id res chain seq x y z
N MET A 1 2.12 14.40 10.90
CA MET A 1 1.35 14.03 9.70
C MET A 1 0.91 15.30 9.01
N ASN A 2 1.35 15.48 7.77
CA ASN A 2 0.85 16.55 6.90
C ASN A 2 -0.08 15.99 5.83
N PHE A 3 -0.93 16.86 5.31
CA PHE A 3 -1.82 16.60 4.18
C PHE A 3 -1.41 17.45 2.99
N PHE A 4 -1.89 17.09 1.81
CA PHE A 4 -1.65 17.83 0.58
C PHE A 4 -1.99 19.32 0.75
N ASP A 5 -1.05 20.18 0.36
CA ASP A 5 -1.23 21.63 0.33
C ASP A 5 -0.78 22.14 -1.03
N LYS A 6 -1.74 22.64 -1.82
CA LYS A 6 -1.50 23.19 -3.16
C LYS A 6 -0.54 24.37 -3.17
N LYS A 7 -0.32 25.03 -2.03
CA LYS A 7 0.60 26.18 -1.91
C LYS A 7 2.06 25.76 -1.75
N VAL A 8 2.31 24.50 -1.39
CA VAL A 8 3.64 23.92 -1.26
C VAL A 8 4.06 23.32 -2.60
N GLU A 9 5.37 23.29 -2.86
CA GLU A 9 5.92 22.68 -4.07
C GLU A 9 5.43 21.24 -4.21
N HIS A 10 4.91 20.93 -5.39
CA HIS A 10 4.39 19.61 -5.73
C HIS A 10 4.64 19.30 -7.20
N GLY A 11 4.86 18.03 -7.48
CA GLY A 11 5.11 17.51 -8.83
C GLY A 11 4.04 16.52 -9.28
N VAL A 12 3.96 16.27 -10.58
CA VAL A 12 3.22 15.14 -11.15
C VAL A 12 4.18 14.36 -12.03
N TYR A 13 4.41 13.10 -11.69
CA TYR A 13 5.19 12.18 -12.51
C TYR A 13 4.25 11.28 -13.31
N TYR A 14 4.64 10.96 -14.53
CA TYR A 14 3.82 10.16 -15.45
C TYR A 14 4.48 8.80 -15.71
N GLY A 15 3.82 7.73 -15.25
CA GLY A 15 3.94 6.37 -15.81
C GLY A 15 2.73 6.08 -16.72
N ASN A 16 2.08 4.92 -16.59
CA ASN A 16 0.70 4.75 -17.10
C ASN A 16 -0.35 5.39 -16.17
N LEU A 17 0.03 5.77 -14.95
CA LEU A 17 -0.78 6.51 -13.99
C LEU A 17 -0.11 7.84 -13.62
N PRO A 18 -0.87 8.93 -13.40
CA PRO A 18 -0.33 10.18 -12.88
C PRO A 18 -0.12 10.07 -11.36
N HIS A 19 1.10 10.31 -10.91
CA HIS A 19 1.50 10.23 -9.49
C HIS A 19 1.81 11.62 -8.96
N TRP A 20 0.95 12.14 -8.06
CA TRP A 20 1.14 13.45 -7.44
C TRP A 20 2.15 13.34 -6.30
N ARG A 21 3.11 14.24 -6.24
CA ARG A 21 4.17 14.25 -5.23
C ARG A 21 4.19 15.55 -4.45
N GLN A 22 4.28 15.45 -3.13
CA GLN A 22 4.60 16.54 -2.23
C GLN A 22 5.38 15.94 -1.06
N SER A 23 6.49 16.55 -0.66
CA SER A 23 7.32 16.02 0.43
C SER A 23 6.56 16.02 1.75
N THR A 24 6.82 15.02 2.61
CA THR A 24 6.33 14.92 3.99
C THR A 24 4.80 14.85 4.18
N VAL A 25 4.07 14.42 3.15
CA VAL A 25 2.61 14.20 3.21
C VAL A 25 2.28 12.71 3.29
N CYS A 26 1.08 12.41 3.77
CA CYS A 26 0.57 11.04 3.84
C CYS A 26 -0.04 10.59 2.50
N TYR A 27 0.32 9.37 2.09
CA TYR A 27 -0.17 8.68 0.90
C TYR A 27 -0.93 7.43 1.29
N PHE A 28 -2.03 7.17 0.59
CA PHE A 28 -2.60 5.83 0.50
C PHE A 28 -1.97 5.13 -0.71
N VAL A 29 -1.40 3.94 -0.49
CA VAL A 29 -0.77 3.15 -1.55
C VAL A 29 -1.38 1.76 -1.60
N THR A 30 -1.66 1.29 -2.82
CA THR A 30 -2.01 -0.11 -3.10
C THR A 30 -1.02 -0.70 -4.09
N PHE A 31 -0.36 -1.80 -3.75
CA PHE A 31 0.35 -2.64 -4.72
C PHE A 31 -0.10 -4.10 -4.61
N ARG A 32 -0.04 -4.83 -5.72
CA ARG A 32 -0.69 -6.13 -5.88
C ARG A 32 0.16 -7.12 -6.67
N THR A 33 -0.06 -8.41 -6.45
CA THR A 33 0.59 -9.47 -7.24
C THR A 33 0.16 -9.39 -8.69
N ILE A 34 1.02 -9.86 -9.60
CA ILE A 34 0.80 -9.72 -11.06
C ILE A 34 -0.46 -10.46 -11.56
N ASP A 35 -0.91 -11.47 -10.83
CA ASP A 35 -2.02 -12.38 -11.13
C ASP A 35 -3.31 -12.09 -10.37
N SER A 36 -3.32 -11.06 -9.50
CA SER A 36 -4.43 -10.69 -8.62
C SER A 36 -5.71 -10.24 -9.33
N ILE A 37 -5.67 -9.98 -10.64
CA ILE A 37 -6.83 -9.58 -11.45
C ILE A 37 -6.79 -10.33 -12.78
N PRO A 38 -7.89 -11.00 -13.19
CA PRO A 38 -7.98 -11.62 -14.51
C PRO A 38 -7.70 -10.63 -15.64
N GLN A 39 -6.80 -10.98 -16.56
CA GLN A 39 -6.32 -10.06 -17.61
C GLN A 39 -7.44 -9.56 -18.51
N VAL A 40 -8.46 -10.39 -18.80
CA VAL A 40 -9.64 -9.97 -19.57
C VAL A 40 -10.38 -8.83 -18.89
N LYS A 41 -10.59 -8.91 -17.57
CA LYS A 41 -11.24 -7.85 -16.77
C LYS A 41 -10.39 -6.60 -16.72
N LEU A 42 -9.07 -6.76 -16.54
CA LEU A 42 -8.13 -5.63 -16.47
C LEU A 42 -8.05 -4.88 -17.81
N ASN A 43 -7.97 -5.60 -18.94
CA ASN A 43 -7.90 -4.99 -20.27
C ASN A 43 -9.18 -4.22 -20.61
N GLN A 44 -10.35 -4.80 -20.30
CA GLN A 44 -11.62 -4.08 -20.45
C GLN A 44 -11.64 -2.82 -19.59
N TRP A 45 -11.26 -2.94 -18.32
CA TRP A 45 -11.22 -1.81 -17.40
C TRP A 45 -10.26 -0.70 -17.87
N LEU A 46 -9.08 -1.06 -18.39
CA LEU A 46 -8.12 -0.11 -18.95
C LEU A 46 -8.72 0.64 -20.14
N SER A 47 -9.38 -0.07 -21.06
CA SER A 47 -10.05 0.54 -22.22
C SER A 47 -11.16 1.51 -21.79
N GLU A 48 -12.03 1.09 -20.86
CA GLU A 48 -13.11 1.92 -20.30
C GLU A 48 -12.55 3.18 -19.61
N ARG A 49 -11.48 3.00 -18.82
CA ARG A 49 -10.82 4.09 -18.11
C ARG A 49 -10.19 5.09 -19.07
N ASP A 50 -9.46 4.61 -20.07
CA ASP A 50 -8.74 5.47 -21.00
C ASP A 50 -9.71 6.26 -21.87
N GLN A 51 -10.84 5.65 -22.25
CA GLN A 51 -11.93 6.38 -22.89
C GLN A 51 -12.49 7.47 -21.98
N TRP A 52 -12.86 7.12 -20.75
CA TRP A 52 -13.41 8.10 -19.81
C TRP A 52 -12.45 9.26 -19.53
N LEU A 53 -11.14 8.98 -19.40
CA LEU A 53 -10.11 10.00 -19.20
C LEU A 53 -9.96 10.95 -20.39
N ARG A 54 -10.18 10.47 -21.63
CA ARG A 54 -10.21 11.32 -22.84
C ARG A 54 -11.44 12.20 -22.89
N GLU A 55 -12.59 11.68 -22.47
CA GLU A 55 -13.86 12.41 -22.43
C GLU A 55 -13.90 13.45 -21.29
N HIS A 56 -13.11 13.22 -20.23
CA HIS A 56 -13.05 14.07 -19.04
C HIS A 56 -11.60 14.51 -18.75
N PRO A 57 -11.01 15.41 -19.56
CA PRO A 57 -9.67 15.93 -19.33
C PRO A 57 -9.61 16.76 -18.03
N GLN A 58 -8.40 16.96 -17.50
CA GLN A 58 -8.20 17.84 -16.35
C GLN A 58 -8.37 19.32 -16.74
N PRO A 59 -8.82 20.20 -15.81
CA PRO A 59 -9.21 19.91 -14.43
C PRO A 59 -10.63 19.33 -14.33
N ARG A 60 -10.79 18.29 -13.49
CA ARG A 60 -12.10 17.65 -13.23
C ARG A 60 -12.84 18.30 -12.08
N THR A 61 -14.18 18.31 -12.17
CA THR A 61 -15.04 18.71 -11.04
C THR A 61 -15.00 17.68 -9.91
N ASN A 62 -15.57 18.03 -8.75
CA ASN A 62 -15.70 17.12 -7.63
C ASN A 62 -16.60 15.92 -8.00
N GLU A 63 -17.66 16.15 -8.76
CA GLU A 63 -18.59 15.13 -9.25
C GLU A 63 -17.89 14.15 -10.18
N GLN A 64 -17.13 14.67 -11.15
CA GLN A 64 -16.33 13.84 -12.07
C GLN A 64 -15.24 13.05 -11.32
N SER A 65 -14.60 13.65 -10.32
CA SER A 65 -13.60 12.96 -9.49
C SER A 65 -14.25 11.83 -8.65
N ALA A 66 -15.43 12.08 -8.09
CA ALA A 66 -16.21 11.08 -7.34
C ALA A 66 -16.70 9.95 -8.25
N GLU A 67 -17.12 10.28 -9.47
CA GLU A 67 -17.49 9.32 -10.49
C GLU A 67 -16.31 8.44 -10.91
N TYR A 68 -15.15 9.03 -11.20
CA TYR A 68 -13.93 8.29 -11.50
C TYR A 68 -13.60 7.29 -10.39
N HIS A 69 -13.62 7.74 -9.14
CA HIS A 69 -13.37 6.89 -7.99
C HIS A 69 -14.38 5.73 -7.88
N ARG A 70 -15.66 5.98 -8.20
CA ARG A 70 -16.71 4.95 -8.21
C ARG A 70 -16.51 3.92 -9.32
N LEU A 71 -16.25 4.39 -10.55
CA LEU A 71 -16.16 3.53 -11.74
C LEU A 71 -14.86 2.72 -11.78
N PHE A 72 -13.75 3.34 -11.36
CA PHE A 72 -12.43 2.80 -11.61
C PHE A 72 -11.74 2.31 -10.34
N THR A 73 -11.54 3.18 -9.33
CA THR A 73 -10.84 2.81 -8.09
C THR A 73 -11.60 1.73 -7.33
N ARG A 74 -12.87 1.96 -6.97
CA ARG A 74 -13.68 0.98 -6.21
C ARG A 74 -13.87 -0.35 -6.93
N LYS A 75 -13.90 -0.35 -8.26
CA LYS A 75 -14.04 -1.57 -9.08
C LYS A 75 -12.78 -2.44 -8.99
N ILE A 76 -11.60 -1.84 -9.02
CA ILE A 76 -10.33 -2.57 -8.81
C ILE A 76 -10.26 -3.12 -7.39
N GLU A 77 -10.48 -2.30 -6.38
CA GLU A 77 -10.48 -2.72 -4.97
C GLU A 77 -11.44 -3.90 -4.74
N HIS A 78 -12.66 -3.84 -5.30
CA HIS A 78 -13.60 -4.95 -5.24
C HIS A 78 -13.09 -6.24 -5.88
N TRP A 79 -12.36 -6.17 -7.00
CA TRP A 79 -11.77 -7.34 -7.64
C TRP A 79 -10.59 -7.92 -6.87
N LEU A 80 -9.79 -7.07 -6.20
CA LEU A 80 -8.72 -7.53 -5.30
C LEU A 80 -9.30 -8.36 -4.16
N ASP A 81 -10.41 -7.89 -3.57
CA ASP A 81 -11.17 -8.57 -2.54
C ASP A 81 -11.79 -9.91 -2.98
N GLN A 82 -11.83 -10.22 -4.28
CA GLN A 82 -12.28 -11.53 -4.77
C GLN A 82 -11.18 -12.59 -4.72
N ASN A 83 -9.96 -12.25 -4.30
CA ASN A 83 -8.85 -13.19 -4.10
C ASN A 83 -8.55 -14.03 -5.36
N TYR A 84 -8.52 -13.40 -6.53
CA TYR A 84 -8.00 -14.05 -7.73
C TYR A 84 -6.49 -14.26 -7.65
N GLY A 85 -5.98 -15.18 -8.48
CA GLY A 85 -4.57 -15.54 -8.57
C GLY A 85 -4.18 -16.64 -7.58
N GLU A 86 -2.89 -16.90 -7.47
CA GLU A 86 -2.29 -17.89 -6.57
C GLU A 86 -2.44 -17.53 -5.09
N CYS A 87 -2.75 -16.27 -4.76
CA CYS A 87 -2.96 -15.81 -3.39
C CYS A 87 -1.78 -16.12 -2.44
N LEU A 88 -0.55 -15.98 -2.95
CA LEU A 88 0.68 -16.39 -2.27
C LEU A 88 0.93 -15.67 -0.94
N LEU A 89 0.41 -14.46 -0.75
CA LEU A 89 0.52 -13.75 0.53
C LEU A 89 -0.46 -14.30 1.59
N GLY A 90 -1.31 -15.27 1.24
CA GLY A 90 -2.03 -16.09 2.22
C GLY A 90 -1.09 -17.03 3.00
N ILE A 91 0.09 -17.34 2.45
CA ILE A 91 1.09 -18.17 3.12
C ILE A 91 1.82 -17.30 4.16
N LYS A 92 1.74 -17.71 5.43
CA LYS A 92 2.29 -16.95 6.57
C LYS A 92 3.75 -16.53 6.36
N GLN A 93 4.58 -17.42 5.82
CA GLN A 93 5.98 -17.13 5.53
C GLN A 93 6.14 -15.96 4.54
N PHE A 94 5.37 -15.95 3.44
CA PHE A 94 5.48 -14.91 2.41
C PHE A 94 4.86 -13.60 2.87
N LYS A 95 3.77 -13.67 3.63
CA LYS A 95 3.20 -12.50 4.32
C LYS A 95 4.23 -11.85 5.24
N GLN A 96 4.94 -12.65 6.04
CA GLN A 96 5.93 -12.14 6.99
C GLN A 96 7.09 -11.41 6.27
N ILE A 97 7.57 -11.93 5.15
CA ILE A 97 8.60 -11.26 4.32
C ILE A 97 8.18 -9.84 3.96
N VAL A 98 6.90 -9.65 3.59
CA VAL A 98 6.37 -8.32 3.26
C VAL A 98 6.30 -7.43 4.48
N ILE A 99 5.77 -7.94 5.60
CA ILE A 99 5.66 -7.18 6.86
C ILE A 99 7.04 -6.73 7.35
N ASP A 100 8.03 -7.62 7.34
CA ASP A 100 9.40 -7.30 7.76
C ASP A 100 10.02 -6.22 6.88
N ALA A 101 9.81 -6.29 5.56
CA ALA A 101 10.27 -5.26 4.62
C ALA A 101 9.57 -3.91 4.86
N LEU A 102 8.27 -3.91 5.17
CA LEU A 102 7.54 -2.70 5.53
C LEU A 102 8.10 -2.06 6.81
N MET A 103 8.44 -2.87 7.82
CA MET A 103 8.92 -2.37 9.11
C MET A 103 10.39 -1.98 9.13
N TYR A 104 11.19 -2.45 8.18
CA TYR A 104 12.65 -2.32 8.21
C TYR A 104 13.14 -0.87 8.32
N PHE A 105 12.53 0.07 7.60
CA PHE A 105 12.87 1.50 7.62
C PHE A 105 11.76 2.38 8.24
N HIS A 106 10.83 1.76 8.99
CA HIS A 106 9.78 2.51 9.67
C HIS A 106 10.38 3.48 10.71
N GLU A 107 9.95 4.74 10.69
CA GLU A 107 10.48 5.87 11.49
C GLU A 107 11.91 6.31 11.13
N ASP A 108 12.50 5.74 10.07
CA ASP A 108 13.78 6.18 9.49
C ASP A 108 13.54 6.85 8.13
N ARG A 109 13.27 6.04 7.09
CA ARG A 109 13.05 6.57 5.73
C ARG A 109 11.61 6.97 5.45
N TYR A 110 10.68 6.36 6.17
CA TYR A 110 9.25 6.62 6.05
C TYR A 110 8.53 6.23 7.33
N ARG A 111 7.37 6.84 7.55
CA ARG A 111 6.43 6.46 8.60
C ARG A 111 5.27 5.68 8.00
N ILE A 112 4.98 4.50 8.54
CA ILE A 112 3.76 3.76 8.23
C ILE A 112 2.75 4.09 9.32
N TRP A 113 1.62 4.63 8.91
CA TRP A 113 0.51 4.93 9.80
C TRP A 113 -0.40 3.72 9.97
N GLU A 114 -0.75 3.03 8.89
CA GLU A 114 -1.60 1.83 8.92
C GLU A 114 -1.28 0.99 7.69
N TYR A 115 -1.44 -0.33 7.79
CA TYR A 115 -1.29 -1.21 6.64
C TYR A 115 -2.11 -2.49 6.77
N THR A 116 -2.33 -3.15 5.65
CA THR A 116 -2.78 -4.55 5.60
C THR A 116 -2.02 -5.30 4.52
N VAL A 117 -1.68 -6.56 4.79
CA VAL A 117 -1.16 -7.51 3.80
C VAL A 117 -2.24 -8.57 3.56
N ALA A 118 -3.06 -8.33 2.54
CA ALA A 118 -4.06 -9.28 2.06
C ALA A 118 -3.39 -10.44 1.31
N VAL A 119 -4.18 -11.39 0.78
CA VAL A 119 -3.62 -12.58 0.13
C VAL A 119 -2.95 -12.31 -1.23
N ASN A 120 -3.30 -11.21 -1.90
CA ASN A 120 -2.78 -10.88 -3.23
C ASN A 120 -2.44 -9.38 -3.40
N HIS A 121 -2.59 -8.57 -2.36
CA HIS A 121 -2.31 -7.14 -2.39
C HIS A 121 -1.97 -6.58 -1.00
N VAL A 122 -1.46 -5.36 -0.99
CA VAL A 122 -1.07 -4.61 0.20
C VAL A 122 -1.68 -3.23 0.12
N HIS A 123 -2.26 -2.75 1.24
CA HIS A 123 -2.59 -1.34 1.42
C HIS A 123 -1.70 -0.70 2.47
N LEU A 124 -1.24 0.51 2.21
CA LEU A 124 -0.43 1.31 3.12
C LEU A 124 -1.00 2.71 3.26
N LEU A 125 -0.99 3.24 4.48
CA LEU A 125 -0.91 4.67 4.76
C LEU A 125 0.52 4.99 5.13
N ILE A 126 1.24 5.71 4.26
CA ILE A 126 2.68 5.93 4.35
C ILE A 126 3.04 7.40 4.14
N GLU A 127 3.98 7.90 4.93
CA GLU A 127 4.51 9.26 4.88
C GLU A 127 6.03 9.17 4.68
N PRO A 128 6.57 9.50 3.49
CA PRO A 128 8.02 9.59 3.29
C PRO A 128 8.64 10.64 4.22
N LEU A 129 9.84 10.34 4.74
CA LEU A 129 10.60 11.21 5.64
C LEU A 129 11.88 11.70 4.96
N GLY A 130 12.34 12.90 5.32
CA GLY A 130 13.54 13.50 4.72
C GLY A 130 13.44 13.64 3.21
N ASP A 131 14.52 13.28 2.52
CA ASP A 131 14.65 13.37 1.05
C ASP A 131 14.22 12.07 0.33
N HIS A 132 13.58 11.13 1.04
CA HIS A 132 13.15 9.88 0.44
C HIS A 132 11.88 10.05 -0.39
N GLU A 133 11.93 9.62 -1.65
CA GLU A 133 10.76 9.64 -2.53
C GLU A 133 9.90 8.39 -2.36
N LEU A 134 8.56 8.57 -2.42
CA LEU A 134 7.60 7.47 -2.33
C LEU A 134 7.90 6.35 -3.35
N ASN A 135 8.23 6.72 -4.58
CA ASN A 135 8.52 5.75 -5.63
C ASN A 135 9.72 4.86 -5.32
N ASP A 136 10.78 5.44 -4.76
CA ASP A 136 11.99 4.69 -4.43
C ASP A 136 11.75 3.76 -3.24
N ILE A 137 10.97 4.24 -2.25
CA ILE A 137 10.51 3.43 -1.12
C ILE A 137 9.71 2.22 -1.62
N ILE A 138 8.65 2.44 -2.40
CA ILE A 138 7.77 1.36 -2.87
C ILE A 138 8.51 0.42 -3.83
N SER A 139 9.38 0.95 -4.70
CA SER A 139 10.20 0.14 -5.61
C SER A 139 11.18 -0.74 -4.84
N SER A 140 11.82 -0.22 -3.79
CA SER A 140 12.73 -0.97 -2.92
C SER A 140 11.99 -2.11 -2.21
N ILE A 141 10.85 -1.82 -1.57
CA ILE A 141 10.02 -2.82 -0.88
C ILE A 141 9.57 -3.93 -1.85
N LYS A 142 9.02 -3.55 -3.02
CA LYS A 142 8.55 -4.51 -4.03
C LYS A 142 9.69 -5.38 -4.56
N SER A 143 10.85 -4.77 -4.86
CA SER A 143 12.01 -5.50 -5.38
C SER A 143 12.53 -6.52 -4.37
N TYR A 144 12.78 -6.10 -3.12
CA TYR A 144 13.28 -6.98 -2.06
C TYR A 144 12.32 -8.16 -1.81
N THR A 145 11.04 -7.86 -1.61
CA THR A 145 10.03 -8.89 -1.29
C THR A 145 9.79 -9.85 -2.44
N ALA A 146 9.76 -9.38 -3.70
CA ALA A 146 9.64 -10.25 -4.87
C ALA A 146 10.81 -11.24 -4.94
N ASN A 147 12.04 -10.76 -4.77
CA ASN A 147 13.23 -11.60 -4.82
C ASN A 147 13.25 -12.64 -3.69
N ALA A 148 12.92 -12.22 -2.47
CA ALA A 148 12.88 -13.11 -1.31
C ALA A 148 11.80 -14.21 -1.46
N ILE A 149 10.60 -13.84 -1.89
CA ILE A 149 9.49 -14.80 -2.10
C ILE A 149 9.80 -15.75 -3.26
N ASN A 150 10.30 -15.23 -4.38
CA ASN A 150 10.67 -16.07 -5.52
C ASN A 150 11.79 -17.06 -5.18
N LYS A 151 12.81 -16.62 -4.43
CA LYS A 151 13.86 -17.49 -3.91
C LYS A 151 13.29 -18.59 -3.02
N ALA A 152 12.38 -18.26 -2.11
CA ALA A 152 11.73 -19.25 -1.24
C ALA A 152 10.86 -20.26 -2.02
N ARG A 153 10.28 -19.83 -3.15
CA ARG A 153 9.51 -20.68 -4.06
C ARG A 153 10.38 -21.49 -5.04
N GLY A 154 11.67 -21.20 -5.15
CA GLY A 154 12.56 -21.80 -6.15
C GLY A 154 12.23 -21.38 -7.59
N VAL A 155 11.62 -20.21 -7.80
CA VAL A 155 11.26 -19.68 -9.12
C VAL A 155 11.95 -18.34 -9.39
N SER A 156 11.90 -17.88 -10.64
CA SER A 156 12.33 -16.55 -11.04
C SER A 156 11.22 -15.84 -11.82
N GLY A 157 11.27 -14.51 -11.90
CA GLY A 157 10.28 -13.71 -12.64
C GLY A 157 9.63 -12.62 -11.80
N HIS A 158 8.53 -12.05 -12.32
CA HIS A 158 7.81 -10.96 -11.68
C HIS A 158 6.81 -11.49 -10.66
N PHE A 159 6.85 -10.96 -9.44
CA PHE A 159 5.86 -11.27 -8.39
C PHE A 159 4.80 -10.17 -8.30
N TRP A 160 5.23 -8.91 -8.24
CA TRP A 160 4.35 -7.75 -8.19
C TRP A 160 3.98 -7.25 -9.58
N GLN A 161 2.80 -6.65 -9.72
CA GLN A 161 2.48 -5.81 -10.86
C GLN A 161 3.47 -4.63 -10.94
N LYS A 162 3.81 -4.18 -12.16
CA LYS A 162 4.87 -3.18 -12.39
C LYS A 162 4.63 -1.88 -11.62
N GLU A 163 3.45 -1.29 -11.75
CA GLU A 163 3.11 -0.03 -11.10
C GLU A 163 2.48 -0.26 -9.72
N TYR A 164 2.15 0.81 -9.03
CA TYR A 164 1.32 0.78 -7.83
C TYR A 164 0.29 1.90 -7.97
N PHE A 165 -0.80 1.82 -7.21
CA PHE A 165 -1.73 2.93 -7.09
C PHE A 165 -1.32 3.78 -5.88
N ASP A 166 -1.34 5.09 -6.01
CA ASP A 166 -1.29 5.98 -4.86
C ASP A 166 -2.32 7.11 -4.95
N HIS A 167 -2.68 7.61 -3.77
CA HIS A 167 -3.53 8.76 -3.59
C HIS A 167 -3.01 9.61 -2.43
N ILE A 168 -2.68 10.86 -2.71
CA ILE A 168 -2.24 11.83 -1.69
C ILE A 168 -3.42 12.27 -0.82
N LEU A 169 -3.29 12.16 0.50
CA LEU A 169 -4.37 12.51 1.42
C LEU A 169 -4.52 14.03 1.54
N ARG A 170 -5.77 14.49 1.54
CA ARG A 170 -6.11 15.92 1.57
C ARG A 170 -6.70 16.40 2.88
N SER A 171 -7.08 15.49 3.78
CA SER A 171 -7.63 15.86 5.09
C SER A 171 -7.54 14.73 6.12
N LYS A 172 -7.76 15.10 7.39
CA LYS A 172 -7.82 14.15 8.51
C LYS A 172 -9.03 13.22 8.41
N GLU A 173 -10.15 13.71 7.89
CA GLU A 173 -11.37 12.92 7.68
C GLU A 173 -11.11 11.81 6.65
N GLN A 174 -10.40 12.15 5.56
CA GLN A 174 -9.97 11.18 4.57
C GLN A 174 -9.04 10.13 5.18
N PHE A 175 -8.05 10.57 5.98
CA PHE A 175 -7.17 9.65 6.71
C PHE A 175 -7.94 8.66 7.56
N ILE A 176 -8.87 9.13 8.41
CA ILE A 176 -9.66 8.28 9.30
C ILE A 176 -10.53 7.31 8.48
N GLY A 177 -11.11 7.77 7.36
CA GLY A 177 -11.88 6.93 6.46
C GLY A 177 -11.04 5.77 5.90
N ILE A 178 -9.81 6.04 5.48
CA ILE A 178 -8.90 5.03 4.93
C ILE A 178 -8.40 4.08 6.02
N VAL A 179 -8.08 4.57 7.23
CA VAL A 179 -7.75 3.69 8.37
C VAL A 179 -8.87 2.69 8.63
N LYS A 180 -10.13 3.15 8.65
CA LYS A 180 -11.30 2.27 8.82
C LYS A 180 -11.43 1.27 7.67
N TYR A 181 -11.13 1.69 6.44
CA TYR A 181 -11.11 0.82 5.27
C TYR A 181 -10.07 -0.30 5.41
N ILE A 182 -8.81 0.05 5.70
CA ILE A 182 -7.71 -0.91 5.85
C ILE A 182 -8.01 -1.92 6.96
N ARG A 183 -8.47 -1.46 8.13
CA ARG A 183 -8.84 -2.33 9.25
C ARG A 183 -10.00 -3.28 8.95
N LYS A 184 -10.89 -2.89 8.03
CA LYS A 184 -11.97 -3.79 7.59
C LYS A 184 -11.45 -4.92 6.70
N HIS A 185 -10.31 -4.72 6.02
CA HIS A 185 -9.65 -5.77 5.23
C HIS A 185 -8.91 -6.78 6.11
N ASP A 186 -8.35 -6.35 7.26
CA ASP A 186 -7.70 -7.25 8.24
C ASP A 186 -8.60 -8.40 8.73
N GLY A 187 -9.93 -8.26 8.64
CA GLY A 187 -10.90 -9.28 9.09
C GLY A 187 -11.46 -10.22 8.02
N LYS A 188 -11.04 -10.09 6.74
CA LYS A 188 -11.60 -10.89 5.62
C LYS A 188 -10.62 -11.86 4.96
N VAL A 189 -9.36 -11.86 5.39
CA VAL A 189 -8.32 -12.75 4.89
C VAL A 189 -8.39 -14.05 5.70
N ALA A 190 -8.57 -15.19 5.03
CA ALA A 190 -8.76 -16.50 5.63
C ALA A 190 -7.91 -16.71 6.90
N ASN A 191 -8.61 -16.85 8.04
CA ASN A 191 -8.07 -17.41 9.27
C ASN A 191 -7.58 -18.83 8.97
N VAL A 192 -6.29 -18.95 8.65
CA VAL A 192 -5.53 -20.12 9.07
C VAL A 192 -4.95 -19.70 10.43
N ASP A 193 -5.60 -20.20 11.47
CA ASP A 193 -5.33 -19.99 12.89
C ASP A 193 -5.68 -18.62 13.47
N ALA A 194 -6.73 -18.61 14.29
CA ALA A 194 -7.19 -17.53 15.16
C ALA A 194 -6.18 -17.16 16.28
N ASN A 195 -4.89 -17.44 16.08
CA ASN A 195 -3.79 -17.21 17.03
C ASN A 195 -2.57 -16.51 16.37
N VAL A 196 -2.70 -15.98 15.16
CA VAL A 196 -1.69 -15.08 14.59
C VAL A 196 -2.22 -13.66 14.70
N ASP A 197 -1.80 -12.97 15.77
CA ASP A 197 -2.07 -11.56 16.01
C ASP A 197 -1.85 -10.77 14.70
N ALA A 198 -2.92 -10.13 14.21
CA ALA A 198 -2.86 -9.19 13.11
C ALA A 198 -1.91 -8.06 13.52
N THR A 199 -0.63 -8.24 13.20
CA THR A 199 0.45 -7.30 13.51
C THR A 199 0.23 -6.15 12.55
N SER A 200 -0.44 -5.10 13.01
CA SER A 200 -0.57 -3.82 12.33
C SER A 200 0.00 -2.74 13.25
N CYS A 201 0.70 -1.76 12.67
CA CYS A 201 1.00 -0.52 13.37
C CYS A 201 -0.34 0.21 13.51
N ARG A 202 -1.00 0.06 14.66
CA ARG A 202 -2.32 0.66 14.88
C ARG A 202 -2.14 2.10 15.33
N VAL A 203 -2.50 3.05 14.49
CA VAL A 203 -2.76 4.41 14.99
C VAL A 203 -3.89 4.35 16.02
N LYS A 204 -3.68 4.87 17.22
CA LYS A 204 -4.79 5.12 18.14
C LYS A 204 -5.57 6.31 17.60
N VAL A 205 -6.77 6.03 17.08
CA VAL A 205 -7.66 7.08 16.58
C VAL A 205 -8.54 7.52 17.75
N ASP A 206 -8.02 8.41 18.60
CA ASP A 206 -8.84 9.03 19.64
C ASP A 206 -9.81 10.02 19.00
N ALA A 207 -11.10 9.71 19.02
CA ALA A 207 -12.15 10.54 18.45
C ALA A 207 -12.29 11.93 19.12
N ALA A 208 -11.57 12.18 20.22
CA ALA A 208 -11.66 13.37 21.05
C ALA A 208 -10.37 14.21 21.15
N SER A 209 -9.25 13.80 20.53
CA SER A 209 -7.95 14.47 20.67
C SER A 209 -7.37 14.90 19.32
N SER A 210 -6.80 16.11 19.28
CA SER A 210 -6.01 16.61 18.16
C SER A 210 -4.62 15.94 18.07
N ARG A 211 -4.20 15.20 19.11
CA ARG A 211 -2.95 14.42 19.12
C ARG A 211 -3.21 12.99 18.69
N MET A 212 -2.63 12.60 17.55
CA MET A 212 -2.59 11.21 17.10
C MET A 212 -1.26 10.62 17.56
N SER A 213 -1.32 9.55 18.35
CA SER A 213 -0.13 8.78 18.74
C SER A 213 -0.18 7.42 18.03
N VAL A 214 0.96 7.02 17.48
CA VAL A 214 1.16 5.67 16.94
C VAL A 214 1.60 4.82 18.11
N ASP A 215 0.84 3.79 18.47
CA ASP A 215 1.30 2.82 19.46
C ASP A 215 2.15 1.80 18.70
N ALA A 216 3.46 2.04 18.68
CA ALA A 216 4.41 1.04 18.24
C ALA A 216 4.48 -0.03 19.34
N THR A 217 3.50 -0.93 19.40
CA THR A 217 3.60 -2.11 20.25
C THR A 217 4.67 -3.04 19.66
N SER A 218 5.93 -2.69 19.98
CA SER A 218 7.15 -3.49 19.89
C SER A 218 7.37 -4.33 18.62
N CYS A 219 7.53 -3.69 17.46
CA CYS A 219 8.43 -4.21 16.43
C CYS A 219 9.87 -3.79 16.76
N ARG A 220 10.42 -4.27 17.89
CA ARG A 220 11.88 -4.29 18.05
C ARG A 220 12.39 -5.39 17.12
N VAL A 221 13.03 -5.00 16.02
CA VAL A 221 13.97 -5.85 15.31
C VAL A 221 14.94 -6.37 16.37
N LYS A 222 14.91 -7.67 16.67
CA LYS A 222 16.00 -8.27 17.44
C LYS A 222 17.24 -8.09 16.59
N GLU A 223 18.19 -7.28 17.06
CA GLU A 223 19.53 -7.23 16.51
C GLU A 223 20.03 -8.67 16.35
N ASN A 224 20.29 -9.06 15.11
CA ASN A 224 20.85 -10.35 14.79
C ASN A 224 22.29 -10.31 15.32
N THR A 225 22.50 -10.89 16.51
CA THR A 225 23.84 -11.06 17.06
C THR A 225 24.59 -11.96 16.10
N ARG A 226 25.68 -11.42 15.54
CA ARG A 226 26.64 -12.13 14.70
C ARG A 226 26.97 -13.49 15.33
N LEU A 227 26.84 -14.53 14.52
CA LEU A 227 27.68 -15.71 14.62
C LEU A 227 29.12 -15.24 14.39
N GLU A 228 29.90 -15.15 15.46
CA GLU A 228 31.36 -15.20 15.39
C GLU A 228 31.81 -16.51 16.04
N ASP A 229 32.31 -17.36 15.14
CA ASP A 229 33.44 -18.26 15.25
C ASP A 229 33.42 -19.47 16.18
N VAL A 230 33.29 -20.60 15.48
CA VAL A 230 33.93 -21.89 15.76
C VAL A 230 35.45 -21.70 15.90
N SER A 231 35.97 -22.00 17.10
CA SER A 231 37.26 -22.67 17.30
C SER A 231 37.29 -23.35 18.66
#